data_AF-V5GFN6-F1
#
_entry.id   AF-V5GFN6-F1
#
_cell.length_a   1.000
_cell.length_b   1.000
_cell.length_c   1.000
_cell.angle_alpha   90.00
_cell.angle_beta   90.00
_cell.angle_gamma   90.00
#
_symmetry.space_group_name_H-M   'P 1'
#
loop_
_entity.id
_entity.type
_entity.pdbx_description
1 polymer ?
#
loop_
_entity_poly.entity_id
_entity_poly.type
_entity_poly.pdbx_seq_one_letter_code
_entity_poly.pdbx_strand_id
1 'polypeptide(L)'
;KKIFEQFWNTMNWDQRKIYVSNSVKRVDKKRPRKREETSLSRRSGTFQYELNLNNETLRVCKNMYLSTLSLGEWSVKKWTMESENGMNDSAEHRISKRPKRIDIHEDSKQFLKQFLENLNKLPSHYCRKDTN
;
A
#
# COMPACT_ATOMS: atom_id res chain seq x y z
N LYS A 1 -0.26 16.05 20.74
CA LYS A 1 0.94 15.30 20.30
C LYS A 1 0.86 13.79 20.59
N LYS A 2 0.27 13.36 21.71
CA LYS A 2 0.17 11.93 22.09
C LYS A 2 -0.37 10.98 21.01
N ILE A 3 -1.44 11.33 20.28
CA ILE A 3 -2.04 10.44 19.26
C ILE A 3 -1.05 10.16 18.11
N PHE A 4 -0.41 11.20 17.58
CA PHE A 4 0.55 11.07 16.49
C PHE A 4 1.75 10.21 16.90
N GLU A 5 2.33 10.51 18.07
CA GLU A 5 3.47 9.77 18.59
C GLU A 5 3.14 8.31 18.85
N GLN A 6 1.97 8.01 19.44
CA GLN A 6 1.52 6.64 19.63
C GLN A 6 1.35 5.90 18.30
N PHE A 7 0.80 6.57 17.29
CA PHE A 7 0.58 5.97 15.97
C PHE A 7 1.89 5.67 15.22
N TRP A 8 2.87 6.58 15.26
CA TRP A 8 4.11 6.45 14.49
C TRP A 8 5.27 5.82 15.26
N ASN A 9 5.35 5.99 16.58
CA ASN A 9 6.48 5.50 17.37
C ASN A 9 6.15 4.16 18.06
N THR A 10 4.89 3.90 18.41
CA THR A 10 4.51 2.67 19.13
C THR A 10 3.98 1.58 18.21
N MET A 11 3.18 1.94 17.19
CA MET A 11 2.57 0.94 16.31
C MET A 11 3.46 0.58 15.12
N ASN A 12 3.47 -0.71 14.77
CA ASN A 12 4.02 -1.19 13.51
C ASN A 12 3.05 -0.96 12.33
N TRP A 13 3.49 -1.25 11.10
CA TRP A 13 2.68 -0.98 9.91
C TRP A 13 1.34 -1.71 9.86
N ASP A 14 1.28 -2.96 10.31
CA ASP A 14 0.03 -3.73 10.27
C ASP A 14 -0.92 -3.27 11.38
N GLN A 15 -0.39 -2.96 12.58
CA GLN A 15 -1.15 -2.31 13.66
C GLN A 15 -1.73 -0.97 13.23
N ARG A 16 -0.99 -0.15 12.47
CA ARG A 16 -1.50 1.12 11.92
C ARG A 16 -2.68 0.91 10.98
N LYS A 17 -2.59 -0.08 10.07
CA LYS A 17 -3.70 -0.39 9.16
C LYS A 17 -4.94 -0.83 9.94
N ILE A 18 -4.77 -1.70 10.94
CA ILE A 18 -5.85 -2.14 11.83
C ILE A 18 -6.45 -0.94 12.59
N TYR A 19 -5.60 -0.06 13.14
CA TYR A 19 -6.06 1.15 13.81
C TYR A 19 -6.94 1.99 12.89
N VAL A 20 -6.51 2.21 11.64
CA VAL A 20 -7.28 2.98 10.65
C VAL A 20 -8.58 2.26 10.26
N SER A 21 -8.55 0.95 10.04
CA SER A 21 -9.74 0.17 9.70
C SER A 21 -10.79 0.18 10.82
N ASN A 22 -10.36 0.21 12.08
CA ASN A 22 -11.28 0.25 13.23
C ASN A 22 -11.82 1.65 13.55
N SER A 23 -11.02 2.69 13.26
CA SER A 23 -11.38 4.10 13.53
C SER A 23 -12.12 4.77 12.36
N VAL A 24 -12.13 4.16 11.17
CA VAL A 24 -12.85 4.67 10.01
C VAL A 24 -13.96 3.71 9.60
N LYS A 25 -15.21 4.15 9.74
CA LYS A 25 -16.38 3.35 9.40
C LYS A 25 -16.94 3.78 8.04
N ARG A 26 -17.23 2.80 7.17
CA ARG A 26 -17.98 3.05 5.93
C ARG A 26 -19.47 3.01 6.23
N VAL A 27 -20.13 4.13 6.02
CA VAL A 27 -21.56 4.30 6.25
C VAL A 27 -22.26 4.49 4.91
N ASP A 28 -23.28 3.67 4.67
CA ASP A 28 -24.09 3.77 3.46
C ASP A 28 -24.95 5.04 3.45
N LYS A 29 -25.39 5.44 2.26
CA LYS A 29 -26.24 6.62 2.12
C LYS A 29 -27.60 6.32 2.76
N LYS A 30 -27.93 7.06 3.83
CA LYS A 30 -29.21 6.94 4.53
C LYS A 30 -30.45 7.17 3.64
N ARG A 31 -30.33 7.95 2.56
CA ARG A 31 -31.43 8.23 1.62
C ARG A 31 -30.92 8.33 0.17
N PRO A 32 -31.42 7.51 -0.78
CA PRO A 32 -31.20 7.75 -2.20
C PRO A 32 -32.03 8.96 -2.65
N ARG A 33 -31.44 9.90 -3.39
CA ARG A 33 -32.14 11.12 -3.87
C ARG A 33 -33.03 10.87 -5.09
N LYS A 34 -33.05 9.67 -5.68
CA LYS A 34 -33.91 9.31 -6.82
C LYS A 34 -34.35 7.86 -6.67
N ARG A 35 -35.67 7.62 -6.77
CA ARG A 35 -36.35 6.35 -6.45
C ARG A 35 -36.08 5.22 -7.46
N GLU A 36 -35.55 5.53 -8.64
CA GLU A 36 -35.60 4.62 -9.79
C GLU A 36 -34.23 4.07 -10.27
N GLU A 37 -33.10 4.61 -9.80
CA GLU A 37 -31.78 4.18 -10.30
C GLU A 37 -30.75 4.09 -9.15
N THR A 38 -30.92 3.09 -8.28
CA THR A 38 -29.95 2.77 -7.22
C THR A 38 -28.59 2.29 -7.79
N SER A 39 -28.55 1.87 -9.06
CA SER A 39 -27.37 1.30 -9.73
C SER A 39 -26.40 2.32 -10.34
N LEU A 40 -26.75 3.62 -10.48
CA LEU A 40 -25.92 4.59 -11.23
C LEU A 40 -24.97 5.43 -10.38
N SER A 41 -25.04 5.36 -9.05
CA SER A 41 -24.23 6.21 -8.20
C SER A 41 -22.79 5.70 -8.07
N ARG A 42 -21.82 6.39 -8.69
CA ARG A 42 -20.36 6.14 -8.53
C ARG A 42 -19.89 6.16 -7.07
N ARG A 43 -20.60 6.85 -6.17
CA ARG A 43 -20.31 6.89 -4.73
C ARG A 43 -21.23 5.95 -3.98
N SER A 44 -20.71 4.81 -3.53
CA SER A 44 -21.48 3.78 -2.82
C SER A 44 -21.66 4.06 -1.32
N GLY A 45 -20.85 4.93 -0.72
CA GLY A 45 -20.97 5.29 0.70
C GLY A 45 -20.14 6.50 1.11
N THR A 46 -20.11 6.76 2.41
CA THR A 46 -19.33 7.83 3.05
C THR A 46 -18.47 7.26 4.17
N PHE A 47 -17.30 7.85 4.42
CA PHE A 47 -16.46 7.48 5.55
C PHE A 47 -16.75 8.38 6.74
N GLN A 48 -16.92 7.77 7.91
CA GLN A 48 -16.97 8.42 9.21
C GLN A 48 -15.65 8.19 9.91
N TYR A 49 -15.03 9.26 10.38
CA TYR A 49 -13.70 9.25 11.01
C TYR A 49 -13.84 9.43 12.51
N GLU A 50 -13.13 8.63 13.28
CA GLU A 50 -13.10 8.66 14.74
C GLU A 50 -11.63 8.70 15.22
N LEU A 51 -11.35 9.36 16.34
CA LEU A 51 -10.04 9.36 16.99
C LEU A 51 -10.21 9.00 18.45
N ASN A 52 -9.29 8.19 18.97
CA ASN A 52 -9.31 7.78 20.37
C ASN A 52 -8.49 8.77 21.20
N LEU A 53 -9.12 9.40 22.19
CA LEU A 53 -8.48 10.31 23.13
C LEU A 53 -8.96 9.99 24.54
N ASN A 54 -8.03 9.76 25.48
CA ASN A 54 -8.35 9.48 26.89
C ASN A 54 -9.38 8.34 27.09
N ASN A 55 -9.24 7.24 26.34
CA ASN A 55 -10.17 6.10 26.31
C ASN A 55 -11.56 6.39 25.73
N GLU A 56 -11.79 7.58 25.16
CA GLU A 56 -13.03 7.91 24.47
C GLU A 56 -12.82 7.96 22.96
N THR A 57 -13.83 7.54 22.20
CA THR A 57 -13.85 7.60 20.73
C THR A 57 -14.60 8.85 20.29
N LEU A 58 -13.86 9.83 19.75
CA LEU A 58 -14.42 11.10 19.31
C LEU A 58 -14.61 11.09 17.79
N ARG A 59 -15.78 11.47 17.32
CA ARG A 59 -16.02 11.65 15.88
C ARG A 59 -15.38 12.94 15.40
N VAL A 60 -14.65 12.86 14.30
CA VAL A 60 -13.86 13.97 13.76
C VAL A 60 -14.15 14.20 12.28
N CYS A 61 -13.78 15.37 11.78
CA CYS A 61 -13.82 15.61 10.34
C CYS A 61 -12.64 14.93 9.64
N LYS A 62 -12.79 14.68 8.33
CA LYS A 62 -11.75 14.05 7.50
C LYS A 62 -10.40 14.79 7.60
N ASN A 63 -10.41 16.11 7.44
CA ASN A 63 -9.17 16.90 7.44
C ASN A 63 -8.44 16.79 8.78
N MET A 64 -9.17 16.84 9.89
CA MET A 64 -8.57 16.68 11.21
C MET A 64 -7.95 15.29 11.37
N TYR A 65 -8.65 14.23 10.96
CA TYR A 65 -8.13 12.87 11.02
C TYR A 65 -6.83 12.71 10.22
N LEU A 66 -6.84 13.15 8.95
CA LEU A 66 -5.69 13.04 8.05
C LEU A 66 -4.51 13.86 8.55
N SER A 67 -4.74 15.10 8.99
CA SER A 67 -3.67 15.95 9.55
C SER A 67 -3.12 15.40 10.87
N THR A 68 -3.99 14.86 11.74
CA THR A 68 -3.57 14.34 13.06
C THR A 68 -2.69 13.09 12.92
N LEU A 69 -3.03 12.19 11.99
CA LEU A 69 -2.24 10.97 11.75
C LEU A 69 -1.17 11.16 10.66
N SER A 70 -1.14 12.31 9.98
CA SER A 70 -0.29 12.58 8.81
C SER A 70 -0.43 11.49 7.73
N LEU A 71 -1.67 11.19 7.35
CA LEU A 71 -2.00 10.18 6.35
C LEU A 71 -2.59 10.82 5.08
N GLY A 72 -2.30 10.19 3.94
CA GLY A 72 -2.97 10.49 2.69
C GLY A 72 -4.37 9.87 2.63
N GLU A 73 -5.30 10.55 1.96
CA GLU A 73 -6.68 10.07 1.79
C GLU A 73 -6.74 8.67 1.15
N TRP A 74 -5.90 8.44 0.15
CA TRP A 74 -5.89 7.16 -0.57
C TRP A 74 -5.47 6.00 0.34
N SER A 75 -4.49 6.21 1.23
CA SER A 75 -4.05 5.20 2.19
C SER A 75 -5.18 4.79 3.11
N VAL A 76 -5.89 5.78 3.69
CA VAL A 76 -7.04 5.52 4.57
C VAL A 76 -8.13 4.78 3.83
N LYS A 77 -8.52 5.27 2.64
CA LYS A 77 -9.55 4.62 1.81
C LYS A 77 -9.17 3.16 1.50
N LYS A 78 -7.93 2.92 1.08
CA LYS A 78 -7.44 1.60 0.73
C LYS A 78 -7.47 0.65 1.91
N TRP A 79 -6.92 1.05 3.06
CA TRP A 79 -6.87 0.19 4.24
C TRP A 79 -8.26 -0.12 4.81
N THR A 80 -9.18 0.85 4.77
CA THR A 80 -10.58 0.61 5.17
C THR A 80 -11.33 -0.30 4.20
N MET A 81 -11.01 -0.25 2.90
CA MET A 81 -11.66 -1.10 1.89
C MET A 81 -11.08 -2.51 1.81
N GLU A 82 -9.77 -2.65 2.05
CA GLU A 82 -9.07 -3.95 2.06
C GLU A 82 -9.27 -4.71 3.37
N SER A 83 -9.76 -4.06 4.43
CA SER A 83 -10.00 -4.74 5.69
C SER A 83 -11.28 -5.55 5.67
N GLU A 84 -11.16 -6.85 5.95
CA GLU A 84 -12.27 -7.74 6.20
C GLU A 84 -12.45 -7.84 7.73
N ASN A 85 -13.64 -7.49 8.24
CA ASN A 85 -13.94 -7.45 9.68
C ASN A 85 -12.93 -6.64 10.54
N GLY A 86 -12.35 -5.57 9.99
CA GLY A 86 -11.37 -4.73 10.69
C GLY A 86 -9.94 -5.30 10.71
N MET A 87 -9.71 -6.45 10.09
CA MET A 87 -8.39 -7.05 9.94
C MET A 87 -7.86 -6.85 8.52
N ASN A 88 -6.56 -6.57 8.41
CA ASN A 88 -5.86 -6.46 7.14
C ASN A 88 -4.90 -7.65 7.01
N ASP A 89 -4.75 -8.20 5.79
CA ASP A 89 -3.72 -9.20 5.52
C ASP A 89 -2.35 -8.69 5.99
N SER A 90 -1.61 -9.54 6.73
CA SER A 90 -0.26 -9.22 7.19
C SER A 90 0.66 -8.94 6.01
N ALA A 91 1.68 -8.11 6.23
CA ALA A 91 2.65 -7.78 5.18
C ALA A 91 3.27 -9.04 4.55
N GLU A 92 3.57 -10.05 5.36
CA GLU A 92 4.15 -11.33 4.93
C GLU A 92 3.20 -12.14 4.03
N HIS A 93 1.92 -12.22 4.42
CA HIS A 93 0.91 -12.89 3.61
C HIS A 93 0.63 -12.16 2.28
N ARG A 94 0.77 -10.83 2.26
CA ARG A 94 0.69 -10.05 1.01
C ARG A 94 1.89 -10.31 0.10
N ILE A 95 3.09 -10.49 0.64
CA ILE A 95 4.30 -10.76 -0.16
C ILE A 95 4.19 -12.13 -0.82
N SER A 96 3.71 -13.15 -0.11
CA SER A 96 3.56 -14.49 -0.68
C SER A 96 2.51 -14.57 -1.79
N LYS A 97 1.48 -13.72 -1.74
CA LYS A 97 0.44 -13.61 -2.79
C LYS A 97 0.85 -12.77 -4.00
N ARG A 98 1.99 -12.05 -3.98
CA ARG A 98 2.37 -11.22 -5.13
C ARG A 98 2.71 -12.12 -6.31
N PRO A 99 2.10 -11.92 -7.49
CA PRO A 99 2.51 -12.65 -8.69
C PRO A 99 3.99 -12.35 -8.93
N LYS A 100 4.78 -13.40 -9.20
CA LYS A 100 6.17 -13.23 -9.62
C LYS A 100 6.14 -12.35 -10.88
N ARG A 101 6.87 -11.24 -10.86
CA ARG A 101 6.99 -10.40 -12.05
C ARG A 101 7.60 -11.26 -13.14
N ILE A 102 6.89 -11.36 -14.27
CA ILE A 102 7.40 -12.02 -15.46
C ILE A 102 8.60 -11.18 -15.94
N ASP A 103 9.75 -11.82 -16.11
CA ASP A 103 10.91 -11.15 -16.68
C ASP A 103 10.73 -11.11 -18.20
N ILE A 104 10.21 -9.99 -18.69
CA ILE A 104 9.90 -9.77 -20.11
C ILE A 104 11.17 -9.84 -20.98
N HIS A 105 12.36 -9.68 -20.37
CA HIS A 105 13.63 -9.67 -21.07
C HIS A 105 14.45 -10.94 -20.83
N GLU A 106 13.85 -12.02 -20.32
CA GLU A 106 14.55 -13.29 -20.08
C GLU A 106 15.24 -13.78 -21.36
N ASP A 107 14.54 -13.77 -22.49
CA ASP A 107 15.09 -14.18 -23.79
C ASP A 107 16.22 -13.26 -24.25
N SER A 108 16.10 -11.94 -24.05
CA SER A 108 17.16 -10.98 -24.38
C SER A 108 18.41 -11.20 -23.51
N LYS A 109 18.22 -11.56 -22.23
CA LYS A 109 19.33 -11.90 -21.33
C LYS A 109 20.00 -13.21 -21.72
N GLN A 110 19.22 -14.21 -22.13
CA GLN A 110 19.76 -15.47 -22.64
C GLN A 110 20.58 -15.26 -23.91
N PHE A 111 20.06 -14.46 -24.86
CA PHE A 111 20.79 -14.05 -26.04
C PHE A 111 22.10 -13.35 -25.68
N LEU A 112 22.06 -12.38 -24.75
CA LEU A 112 23.26 -11.64 -24.35
C LEU A 112 24.32 -12.58 -23.75
N LYS A 113 23.91 -13.54 -22.92
CA LYS A 113 24.83 -14.54 -22.35
C LYS A 113 25.45 -15.40 -23.44
N GLN A 114 24.65 -15.95 -24.34
CA GLN A 114 25.14 -16.75 -25.46
C GLN A 114 26.08 -15.95 -26.37
N PHE A 115 25.73 -14.70 -26.68
CA PHE A 115 26.56 -13.81 -27.47
C PHE A 115 27.93 -13.59 -26.81
N LEU A 116 27.95 -13.26 -25.52
CA LEU A 116 29.20 -13.05 -24.77
C LEU A 116 30.05 -14.32 -24.65
N GLU A 117 29.42 -15.48 -24.53
CA GLU A 117 30.12 -16.78 -24.51
C GLU A 117 30.73 -17.15 -25.86
N ASN A 118 30.08 -16.74 -26.96
CA ASN A 118 30.57 -16.95 -28.32
C ASN A 118 31.67 -15.98 -28.74
N LEU A 119 31.93 -14.93 -27.96
CA LEU A 119 33.07 -14.07 -28.22
C LEU A 119 34.35 -14.88 -28.04
N ASN A 120 35.22 -14.80 -29.04
CA ASN A 120 36.58 -15.30 -28.96
C ASN A 120 37.26 -14.68 -27.73
N LYS A 121 37.61 -15.52 -26.75
CA LYS A 121 38.31 -15.08 -25.55
C LYS A 121 39.58 -14.36 -26.00
N LEU A 122 39.68 -13.07 -25.68
CA LEU A 122 40.87 -12.30 -26.00
C LEU A 122 42.04 -12.97 -25.25
N PRO A 123 43.13 -13.36 -25.93
CA PRO A 123 44.24 -13.97 -25.23
C PRO A 123 44.84 -12.96 -24.25
N SER A 124 45.17 -13.44 -23.06
CA SER A 124 45.46 -12.62 -21.88
C SER A 124 46.63 -11.66 -22.08
N HIS A 125 47.50 -11.91 -23.08
CA HIS A 125 48.64 -11.06 -23.39
C HIS A 125 48.25 -9.70 -23.96
N TYR A 126 47.05 -9.54 -24.54
CA TYR A 126 46.55 -8.22 -24.98
C TYR A 126 45.85 -7.42 -23.86
N CYS A 127 45.54 -8.05 -22.73
CA CYS A 127 44.97 -7.38 -21.55
C CYS A 127 46.03 -7.05 -20.48
N ARG A 128 47.32 -7.26 -20.78
CA ARG A 128 48.40 -6.79 -19.93
C ARG A 128 48.59 -5.31 -20.19
N LYS A 129 48.23 -4.49 -19.20
CA LYS A 129 48.64 -3.08 -19.10
C LYS A 129 50.15 -3.04 -19.34
N ASP A 130 50.59 -2.20 -20.28
CA ASP A 130 51.96 -2.14 -20.77
C ASP A 130 52.98 -2.36 -19.66
N THR A 131 53.81 -3.38 -19.83
CA THR A 131 55.04 -3.52 -19.05
C THR A 131 56.16 -2.99 -19.95
N ASN A 132 56.57 -1.75 -19.61
CA ASN A 132 57.58 -0.86 -20.19
C ASN A 132 57.09 0.16 -21.22
#